data_AF-A0A376FCB4-F1
#
_entry.id   AF-A0A376FCB4-F1
#
_cell.length_a   1.000
_cell.length_b   1.000
_cell.length_c   1.000
_cell.angle_alpha   90.00
_cell.angle_beta   90.00
_cell.angle_gamma   90.00
#
_symmetry.space_group_name_H-M   'P 1'
#
loop_
_entity.id
_entity.type
_entity.pdbx_description
1 polymer ?
#
loop_
_entity_poly.entity_id
_entity_poly.type
_entity_poly.pdbx_seq_one_letter_code
_entity_poly.pdbx_strand_id
1 'polypeptide(L)'
;MPDPRLDQLAEIVKPQRILPTTMEFVDIAGLVKGASKGEGLGNQFLTNIRETEAIGHVVRCFENDNIIHVNNKVDPADDIEVIKHRAGAL
;
A
#
# COMPACT_ATOMS: atom_id res chain seq x y z
N MET A 1 -0.64 -17.17 -2.35
CA MET A 1 0.58 -16.70 -1.68
C MET A 1 1.72 -17.58 -2.14
N PRO A 2 2.75 -17.03 -2.78
CA PRO A 2 3.91 -17.81 -3.22
C PRO A 2 4.71 -18.24 -1.98
N ASP A 3 4.80 -19.54 -1.73
CA ASP A 3 5.54 -20.11 -0.60
C ASP A 3 6.38 -21.31 -1.07
N PRO A 4 7.71 -21.15 -1.21
CA PRO A 4 8.60 -22.23 -1.65
C PRO A 4 8.55 -23.48 -0.75
N ARG A 5 8.12 -23.34 0.52
CA ARG A 5 7.99 -24.47 1.45
C ARG A 5 6.86 -25.41 1.04
N LEU A 6 5.81 -24.86 0.46
CA LEU A 6 4.66 -25.62 -0.02
C LEU A 6 5.07 -26.53 -1.19
N ASP A 7 5.95 -26.03 -2.05
CA ASP A 7 6.52 -26.80 -3.16
C ASP A 7 7.42 -27.93 -2.66
N GLN A 8 8.32 -27.65 -1.71
CA GLN A 8 9.19 -28.66 -1.09
C GLN A 8 8.40 -29.78 -0.39
N LEU A 9 7.32 -29.44 0.30
CA LEU A 9 6.45 -30.42 0.94
C LEU A 9 5.69 -31.26 -0.09
N ALA A 10 5.28 -30.67 -1.21
CA ALA A 10 4.61 -31.38 -2.29
C ALA A 10 5.52 -32.42 -2.96
N GLU A 11 6.82 -32.14 -3.09
CA GLU A 11 7.80 -33.10 -3.62
C GLU A 11 7.95 -34.34 -2.72
N ILE A 12 7.92 -34.14 -1.40
CA ILE A 12 8.08 -35.22 -0.41
C ILE A 12 6.79 -36.04 -0.29
N VAL A 13 5.65 -35.36 -0.12
CA VAL A 13 4.37 -35.98 0.26
C VAL A 13 3.55 -36.43 -0.96
N LYS A 14 3.80 -35.86 -2.14
CA LYS A 14 3.07 -36.13 -3.40
C LYS A 14 1.54 -36.09 -3.24
N PRO A 15 0.97 -34.97 -2.75
CA PRO A 15 -0.47 -34.85 -2.56
C PRO A 15 -1.21 -34.82 -3.91
N GLN A 16 -2.48 -35.21 -3.93
CA GLN A 16 -3.32 -35.12 -5.15
C GLN A 16 -3.57 -33.67 -5.61
N ARG A 17 -3.46 -32.70 -4.69
CA ARG A 17 -3.61 -31.27 -4.98
C ARG A 17 -2.84 -30.42 -3.97
N ILE A 18 -2.35 -29.28 -4.43
CA ILE A 18 -1.71 -28.25 -3.60
C ILE A 18 -2.71 -27.09 -3.48
N LEU A 19 -2.98 -26.63 -2.25
CA LEU A 19 -3.89 -25.52 -1.98
C LEU A 19 -3.10 -24.39 -1.28
N PRO A 20 -2.67 -23.35 -2.03
CA PRO A 20 -1.97 -22.23 -1.43
C PRO A 20 -2.94 -21.32 -0.66
N THR A 21 -2.43 -20.61 0.35
CA THR A 21 -3.21 -19.56 1.02
C THR A 21 -3.40 -18.34 0.11
N THR A 22 -4.46 -17.58 0.34
CA THR A 22 -4.80 -16.36 -0.41
C THR A 22 -4.44 -15.12 0.39
N MET A 23 -4.08 -14.05 -0.31
CA MET A 23 -3.86 -12.72 0.27
C MET A 23 -4.71 -11.73 -0.53
N GLU A 24 -5.44 -10.89 0.17
CA GLU A 24 -6.30 -9.87 -0.43
C GLU A 24 -5.59 -8.51 -0.38
N PHE A 25 -5.65 -7.78 -1.49
CA PHE A 25 -5.12 -6.43 -1.59
C PHE A 25 -6.29 -5.50 -1.92
N VAL A 26 -6.47 -4.47 -1.10
CA VAL A 26 -7.44 -3.40 -1.33
C VAL A 26 -6.67 -2.17 -1.81
N ASP A 27 -7.00 -1.69 -3.00
CA ASP A 27 -6.46 -0.43 -3.51
C ASP A 27 -7.19 0.74 -2.85
N ILE A 28 -6.45 1.59 -2.12
CA ILE A 28 -7.01 2.73 -1.41
C ILE A 28 -6.75 3.97 -2.25
N ALA A 29 -7.82 4.64 -2.69
CA ALA A 29 -7.73 5.88 -3.46
C ALA A 29 -6.85 6.93 -2.75
N GLY A 30 -5.85 7.47 -3.47
CA GLY A 30 -4.86 8.37 -2.88
C GLY A 30 -5.44 9.66 -2.28
N LEU A 31 -4.78 10.15 -1.23
CA LEU A 31 -5.13 11.40 -0.56
C LEU A 31 -4.78 12.62 -1.42
N VAL A 32 -5.76 13.23 -2.08
CA VAL A 32 -5.58 14.51 -2.81
C VAL A 32 -5.26 15.67 -1.85
N LYS A 33 -4.41 16.63 -2.26
CA LYS A 33 -4.12 17.87 -1.51
C LYS A 33 -5.44 18.61 -1.23
N GLY A 34 -6.00 18.45 -0.03
CA GLY A 34 -7.30 19.02 0.36
C GLY A 34 -8.15 18.11 1.25
N ALA A 35 -7.86 16.80 1.27
CA ALA A 35 -8.66 15.82 2.00
C ALA A 35 -8.68 16.02 3.54
N SER A 36 -7.68 16.71 4.11
CA SER A 36 -7.62 17.01 5.55
C SER A 36 -8.54 18.15 6.00
N LYS A 37 -9.24 18.84 5.08
CA LYS A 37 -10.15 19.95 5.39
C LYS A 37 -11.62 19.53 5.58
N GLY A 38 -11.92 18.23 5.57
CA GLY A 38 -13.23 17.71 5.99
C GLY A 38 -14.28 17.52 4.88
N GLU A 39 -13.93 17.76 3.61
CA GLU A 39 -14.82 17.41 2.48
C GLU A 39 -14.72 15.91 2.17
N GLY A 40 -15.45 15.07 2.92
CA GLY A 40 -15.91 13.71 2.58
C GLY A 40 -14.88 12.64 2.16
N LEU A 41 -14.09 12.89 1.12
CA LEU A 41 -13.11 11.99 0.52
C LEU A 41 -11.94 11.66 1.45
N GLY A 42 -11.51 12.59 2.30
CA GLY A 42 -10.47 12.32 3.29
C GLY A 42 -10.90 11.36 4.37
N ASN A 43 -12.15 11.42 4.82
CA ASN A 43 -12.66 10.50 5.83
C ASN A 43 -12.78 9.06 5.28
N GLN A 44 -13.17 8.89 4.02
CA GLN A 44 -13.22 7.56 3.39
C GLN A 44 -11.83 6.92 3.30
N PHE A 45 -10.80 7.70 2.96
CA PHE A 45 -9.41 7.25 2.99
C PHE A 45 -8.97 6.77 4.38
N LEU A 46 -9.29 7.57 5.41
CA LEU A 46 -8.94 7.27 6.80
C LEU A 46 -9.70 6.06 7.36
N THR A 47 -10.96 5.87 6.97
CA THR A 47 -11.75 4.68 7.32
C THR A 47 -11.15 3.42 6.70
N ASN A 48 -10.81 3.46 5.41
CA ASN A 48 -10.20 2.31 4.72
C ASN A 48 -8.86 1.91 5.35
N ILE A 49 -8.06 2.91 5.77
CA ILE A 49 -6.81 2.66 6.49
C ILE A 49 -7.06 2.01 7.86
N ARG A 50 -8.08 2.45 8.60
CA ARG A 50 -8.41 1.90 9.93
C ARG A 50 -8.96 0.48 9.88
N GLU A 51 -9.61 0.11 8.79
CA GLU A 51 -10.15 -1.24 8.58
C GLU A 51 -9.11 -2.25 8.08
N THR A 52 -7.91 -1.78 7.69
CA THR A 52 -6.85 -2.63 7.16
C THR A 52 -5.77 -2.91 8.20
N GLU A 53 -5.31 -4.16 8.31
CA GLU A 53 -4.28 -4.59 9.28
C GLU A 53 -2.85 -4.21 8.87
N ALA A 54 -2.61 -3.95 7.58
CA ALA A 54 -1.31 -3.58 7.03
C ALA A 54 -1.45 -2.60 5.85
N ILE A 55 -0.55 -1.64 5.75
CA ILE A 55 -0.55 -0.63 4.68
C ILE A 55 0.72 -0.78 3.84
N GLY A 56 0.56 -1.02 2.54
CA GLY A 56 1.66 -0.93 1.58
C GLY A 56 1.80 0.50 1.07
N HIS A 57 2.83 1.22 1.49
CA HIS A 57 3.09 2.58 1.00
C HIS A 57 3.93 2.53 -0.28
N VAL A 58 3.31 2.85 -1.42
CA VAL A 58 4.00 3.00 -2.71
C VAL A 58 4.58 4.40 -2.82
N VAL A 59 5.91 4.48 -2.89
CA VAL A 59 6.66 5.75 -2.99
C VAL A 59 7.28 5.86 -4.38
N ARG A 60 7.24 7.07 -4.96
CA ARG A 60 7.86 7.35 -6.26
C ARG A 60 9.37 7.50 -6.09
N CYS A 61 10.14 6.55 -6.61
CA CYS A 61 11.62 6.59 -6.60
C CYS A 61 12.23 6.82 -8.00
N PHE A 62 11.52 7.51 -8.90
CA PHE A 62 11.99 7.78 -10.26
C PHE A 62 11.64 9.19 -10.74
N GLU A 63 12.54 9.77 -11.53
CA GLU A 63 12.35 11.06 -12.19
C GLU A 63 11.66 10.88 -13.55
N ASN A 64 10.67 11.72 -13.84
CA ASN A 64 9.97 11.74 -15.12
C ASN A 64 9.33 13.11 -15.30
N ASP A 65 9.78 13.84 -16.33
CA ASP A 65 9.38 15.21 -16.65
C ASP A 65 7.92 15.33 -17.11
N ASN A 66 7.31 14.23 -17.56
CA ASN A 66 5.90 14.18 -17.95
C ASN A 66 4.94 14.04 -16.75
N ILE A 67 5.47 13.89 -15.53
CA ILE A 67 4.67 13.66 -14.33
C ILE A 67 4.98 14.73 -13.29
N ILE A 68 4.09 15.71 -13.19
CA ILE A 68 4.18 16.81 -12.21
C ILE A 68 4.07 16.22 -10.80
N HIS A 69 5.14 16.38 -10.02
CA HIS A 69 5.14 16.02 -8.60
C HIS A 69 4.62 17.20 -7.77
N VAL A 70 3.83 16.92 -6.73
CA VAL A 70 3.06 17.95 -6.01
C VAL A 70 3.93 18.95 -5.25
N ASN A 71 5.21 18.62 -5.02
CA ASN A 71 6.24 19.47 -4.42
C ASN A 71 7.34 19.91 -5.42
N ASN A 72 7.13 19.74 -6.73
CA ASN A 72 8.09 20.08 -7.81
C ASN A 72 9.49 19.43 -7.71
N LYS A 73 9.70 18.50 -6.78
CA LYS A 73 10.92 17.69 -6.63
C LYS A 73 10.52 16.31 -6.13
N VAL A 74 11.05 15.25 -6.73
CA VAL A 74 10.84 13.88 -6.25
C VAL A 74 11.78 13.64 -5.07
N ASP A 75 11.22 13.46 -3.87
CA ASP A 75 11.99 13.15 -2.67
C ASP A 75 11.30 12.00 -1.90
N PRO A 76 11.73 10.75 -2.10
CA PRO A 76 11.10 9.58 -1.50
C PRO A 76 11.09 9.61 0.04
N ALA A 77 12.11 10.19 0.66
CA ALA A 77 12.21 10.25 2.12
C ALA A 77 11.16 11.21 2.70
N ASP A 78 11.04 12.40 2.10
CA ASP A 78 10.04 13.38 2.49
C ASP A 78 8.61 12.84 2.27
N ASP A 79 8.36 12.12 1.17
CA ASP A 79 7.05 11.52 0.88
C ASP A 79 6.63 10.48 1.96
N ILE A 80 7.60 9.66 2.42
CA ILE A 80 7.39 8.72 3.53
C ILE A 80 7.05 9.46 4.82
N GLU A 81 7.79 10.54 5.13
CA GLU A 81 7.54 11.32 6.34
C GLU A 81 6.19 12.04 6.31
N VAL A 82 5.78 12.58 5.17
CA VAL A 82 4.47 13.25 5.01
C VAL A 82 3.33 12.28 5.31
N ILE A 83 3.39 11.05 4.78
CA ILE A 83 2.35 10.05 5.05
C ILE A 83 2.43 9.54 6.48
N LYS A 84 3.63 9.29 7.02
CA LYS A 84 3.81 8.87 8.42
C LYS A 84 3.29 9.91 9.41
N HIS A 85 3.56 11.20 9.18
CA HIS A 85 3.06 12.28 10.03
C HIS A 85 1.53 12.42 9.93
N ARG A 86 0.95 12.23 8.75
CA ARG A 86 -0.52 12.28 8.57
C ARG A 86 -1.23 11.05 9.12
N ALA A 87 -0.60 9.88 9.06
CA ALA A 87 -1.11 8.63 9.59
C ALA A 87 -0.89 8.50 11.11
N GLY A 88 0.21 9.03 11.65
CA GLY A 88 0.54 9.01 13.08
C GLY A 88 -0.15 10.08 13.92
N ALA A 89 -0.87 11.02 13.28
CA ALA A 89 -1.77 11.96 13.95
C ALA A 89 -3.21 11.41 14.09
N LEU A 90 -3.44 10.14 13.74
CA LEU A 90 -4.69 9.38 13.93
C LEU A 90 -4.60 8.43 15.11
#